data_AF-Q5UM07-F1
#
_entry.id   AF-Q5UM07-F1
#
_cell.length_a   1.000
_cell.length_b   1.000
_cell.length_c   1.000
_cell.angle_alpha   90.00
_cell.angle_beta   90.00
_cell.angle_gamma   90.00
#
_symmetry.space_group_name_H-M   'P 1'
#
loop_
_entity.id
_entity.type
_entity.pdbx_description
1 polymer ?
#
loop_
_entity_poly.entity_id
_entity_poly.type
_entity_poly.pdbx_seq_one_letter_code
_entity_poly.pdbx_strand_id
1 'polypeptide(L)'
;SDEFLILASDGLWDVISSELACQVVNKVVRGRMMTRTIIDHDRDRDRVLLNYEGSPADNGTCSKTSEAATVLAELAMARGTKDNISVIVVDLRKLST
;
A
#
# COMPACT_ATOMS: atom_id res chain seq x y z
N SER A 1 19.51 -3.57 0.90
CA SER A 1 18.92 -3.64 2.23
C SER A 1 17.42 -3.76 2.08
N ASP A 2 16.78 -4.52 2.96
CA ASP A 2 15.32 -4.61 2.95
C ASP A 2 14.72 -3.27 3.38
N GLU A 3 13.67 -2.83 2.68
CA GLU A 3 13.04 -1.52 2.92
C GLU A 3 11.85 -1.63 3.86
N PHE A 4 11.11 -2.74 3.79
CA PHE A 4 9.93 -3.00 4.62
C PHE A 4 9.62 -4.50 4.70
N LEU A 5 8.77 -4.86 5.66
CA LEU A 5 8.13 -6.18 5.75
C LEU A 5 6.61 -6.00 5.78
N ILE A 6 5.88 -6.84 5.05
CA ILE A 6 4.41 -6.90 5.07
C ILE A 6 3.99 -8.19 5.76
N LEU A 7 3.16 -8.07 6.80
CA LEU A 7 2.45 -9.19 7.42
C LEU A 7 0.96 -8.93 7.21
N ALA A 8 0.24 -9.92 6.70
CA ALA A 8 -1.20 -9.79 6.49
C ALA A 8 -1.93 -11.13 6.55
N SER A 9 -3.23 -11.09 6.82
CA SER A 9 -4.11 -12.26 6.71
C SER A 9 -4.27 -12.71 5.26
N ASP A 10 -4.73 -13.95 5.09
CA ASP A 10 -5.17 -14.54 3.83
C ASP A 10 -6.20 -13.67 3.10
N GLY A 11 -7.09 -13.00 3.83
CA GLY A 11 -8.02 -12.03 3.24
C GLY A 11 -7.37 -10.95 2.36
N LEU A 12 -6.09 -10.60 2.59
CA LEU A 12 -5.31 -9.76 1.68
C LEU A 12 -4.72 -10.58 0.53
N TRP A 13 -3.99 -11.65 0.86
CA TRP A 13 -3.16 -12.41 -0.09
C TRP A 13 -3.95 -13.24 -1.09
N ASP A 14 -5.17 -13.64 -0.76
CA ASP A 14 -6.09 -14.33 -1.67
C ASP A 14 -6.45 -13.48 -2.89
N VAL A 15 -6.48 -12.16 -2.69
CA VAL A 15 -6.85 -11.22 -3.74
C VAL A 15 -5.71 -10.31 -4.16
N ILE A 16 -4.53 -10.29 -3.52
CA ILE A 16 -3.38 -9.43 -3.89
C ILE A 16 -2.09 -10.26 -3.90
N SER A 17 -1.30 -10.17 -4.98
CA SER A 17 0.01 -10.83 -5.02
C SER A 17 1.06 -10.08 -4.19
N SER A 18 2.07 -10.80 -3.71
CA SER A 18 3.22 -10.23 -3.00
C SER A 18 3.91 -9.10 -3.79
N GLU A 19 4.03 -9.26 -5.11
CA GLU A 19 4.60 -8.24 -6.00
C GLU A 19 3.77 -6.96 -6.04
N LEU A 20 2.44 -7.08 -6.19
CA LEU A 20 1.54 -5.93 -6.20
C LEU A 20 1.55 -5.22 -4.83
N ALA A 21 1.56 -5.97 -3.73
CA ALA A 21 1.64 -5.42 -2.40
C ALA A 21 2.94 -4.61 -2.20
N CYS A 22 4.08 -5.17 -2.62
CA CYS A 22 5.37 -4.47 -2.58
C CYS A 22 5.39 -3.19 -3.44
N GLN A 23 4.71 -3.19 -4.60
CA GLN A 23 4.59 -2.00 -5.44
C GLN A 23 3.78 -0.89 -4.77
N VAL A 24 2.66 -1.25 -4.12
CA VAL A 24 1.82 -0.31 -3.37
C VAL A 24 2.60 0.31 -2.21
N VAL A 25 3.24 -0.51 -1.38
CA VAL A 25 4.04 -0.01 -0.23
C VAL A 25 5.16 0.90 -0.71
N ASN A 26 5.90 0.51 -1.75
CA ASN A 26 6.97 1.35 -2.30
C ASN A 26 6.48 2.70 -2.82
N LYS A 27 5.32 2.75 -3.48
CA LYS A 27 4.74 4.01 -3.98
C LYS A 27 4.44 4.98 -2.83
N VAL A 28 3.79 4.47 -1.78
CA VAL A 28 3.41 5.26 -0.60
C VAL A 28 4.67 5.70 0.18
N VAL A 29 5.54 4.76 0.53
CA VAL A 29 6.73 5.00 1.35
C VAL A 29 7.73 5.96 0.69
N ARG A 30 7.88 5.90 -0.64
CA ARG A 30 8.78 6.78 -1.39
C ARG A 30 8.19 8.18 -1.63
N GLY A 31 7.00 8.49 -1.11
CA GLY A 31 6.39 9.82 -1.23
C GLY A 31 6.12 10.21 -2.68
N ARG A 32 6.00 9.23 -3.60
CA ARG A 32 5.51 9.48 -4.95
C ARG A 32 3.99 9.58 -4.85
N MET A 33 3.52 10.66 -4.20
CA MET A 33 2.15 11.15 -4.36
C MET A 33 2.00 11.45 -5.85
N MET A 34 1.39 10.52 -6.58
CA MET A 34 1.22 10.64 -8.03
C MET A 34 -0.06 11.42 -8.32
N THR A 35 0.09 12.72 -8.59
CA THR A 35 -0.84 13.47 -9.46
C THR A 35 -0.65 13.11 -10.95
N ARG A 36 0.14 12.09 -11.29
CA ARG A 36 0.34 11.68 -12.67
C ARG A 36 0.01 10.22 -12.85
N THR A 37 -1.22 10.04 -13.31
CA THR A 37 -1.65 9.07 -14.32
C THR A 37 -0.65 7.96 -14.55
N ILE A 38 -1.00 6.75 -14.09
CA ILE A 38 -0.34 5.52 -14.50
C ILE A 38 -0.71 5.31 -15.98
N ILE A 39 0.11 5.89 -16.87
CA ILE A 39 0.24 5.61 -18.30
C ILE A 39 1.74 5.34 -18.44
N ASP A 40 2.27 4.26 -18.99
CA ASP A 40 1.65 3.20 -19.80
C ASP A 40 2.66 2.05 -19.94
N HIS A 41 2.16 0.81 -20.08
CA HIS A 41 2.54 -0.23 -21.07
C HIS A 41 2.23 -1.67 -20.59
N ASP A 42 1.22 -2.22 -21.27
CA ASP A 42 0.90 -3.63 -21.56
C ASP A 42 0.45 -4.57 -20.42
N ARG A 43 -0.86 -4.48 -20.09
CA ARG A 43 -1.90 -5.52 -20.23
C ARG A 43 -3.01 -5.30 -19.19
N ASP A 44 -4.18 -5.00 -19.74
CA ASP A 44 -5.54 -5.29 -19.28
C ASP A 44 -5.75 -5.63 -17.77
N ARG A 45 -6.54 -4.78 -17.09
CA ARG A 45 -7.40 -5.05 -15.89
C ARG A 45 -6.98 -4.71 -14.44
N ASP A 46 -6.18 -3.69 -14.15
CA ASP A 46 -6.24 -3.15 -12.76
C ASP A 46 -5.78 -1.68 -12.63
N ARG A 47 -6.57 -0.75 -13.19
CA ARG A 47 -6.41 0.68 -12.87
C ARG A 47 -7.10 0.97 -11.55
N VAL A 48 -6.40 0.72 -10.45
CA VAL A 48 -6.85 1.16 -9.13
C VAL A 48 -6.53 2.65 -9.02
N LEU A 49 -7.53 3.49 -9.29
CA LEU A 49 -7.47 4.92 -8.99
C LEU A 49 -7.64 5.09 -7.48
N LEU A 50 -6.55 4.94 -6.74
CA LEU A 50 -6.51 5.30 -5.32
C LEU A 50 -6.45 6.83 -5.23
N ASN A 51 -7.62 7.48 -5.27
CA ASN A 51 -7.76 8.86 -4.88
C ASN A 51 -7.65 8.93 -3.35
N TYR A 52 -6.44 8.70 -2.83
CA TYR A 52 -6.17 8.85 -1.41
C TYR A 52 -5.87 10.33 -1.15
N GLU A 53 -6.91 11.10 -0.85
CA GLU A 53 -6.74 12.43 -0.29
C GLU A 53 -6.26 12.25 1.15
N GLY A 54 -4.95 12.37 1.35
CA GLY A 54 -4.32 12.20 2.65
C GLY A 54 -5.07 13.02 3.72
N SER A 55 -5.35 12.39 4.85
CA SER A 55 -6.04 13.08 5.96
C SER A 55 -5.22 14.29 6.41
N PRO A 56 -5.88 15.43 6.72
CA PRO A 56 -5.20 16.63 7.20
C PRO A 56 -4.42 16.27 8.45
N ALA A 57 -3.15 16.64 8.48
CA ALA A 57 -2.17 16.30 9.50
C ALA A 57 -2.74 16.51 10.91
N ASP A 58 -3.18 15.40 11.54
CA ASP A 58 -3.18 15.28 12.98
C ASP A 58 -1.71 15.32 13.43
N ASN A 59 -1.45 15.94 14.57
CA ASN A 59 -0.14 16.28 15.10
C ASN A 59 0.65 15.05 15.62
N GLY A 60 0.37 13.88 15.05
CA GLY A 60 1.17 12.67 15.16
C GLY A 60 1.59 12.25 13.75
N THR A 61 2.89 12.15 13.49
CA THR A 61 3.43 11.64 12.23
C THR A 61 2.74 10.32 11.86
N CYS A 62 1.77 10.36 10.94
CA CYS A 62 1.23 9.15 10.34
C CYS A 62 2.38 8.50 9.58
N SER A 63 2.92 7.40 10.12
CA SER A 63 4.01 6.68 9.48
C SER A 63 3.56 6.31 8.07
N LYS A 64 4.38 6.56 7.05
CA LYS A 64 4.08 6.17 5.66
C LYS A 64 3.74 4.67 5.52
N THR A 65 4.19 3.86 6.48
CA THR A 65 3.81 2.45 6.58
C THR A 65 2.36 2.24 7.01
N SER A 66 1.82 3.09 7.90
CA SER A 66 0.40 3.08 8.27
C SER A 66 -0.47 3.41 7.08
N GLU A 67 -0.13 4.44 6.31
CA GLU A 67 -0.82 4.78 5.06
C GLU A 67 -0.77 3.62 4.06
N ALA A 68 0.40 3.00 3.89
CA ALA A 68 0.56 1.87 2.99
C ALA A 68 -0.31 0.67 3.41
N ALA A 69 -0.43 0.40 4.71
CA ALA A 69 -1.30 -0.65 5.23
C ALA A 69 -2.78 -0.37 4.91
N THR A 70 -3.23 0.88 5.08
CA THR A 70 -4.59 1.30 4.73
C THR A 70 -4.87 1.08 3.25
N VAL A 71 -3.96 1.53 2.37
CA VAL A 71 -4.13 1.38 0.93
C VAL A 71 -4.19 -0.09 0.49
N LEU A 72 -3.40 -0.97 1.11
CA LEU A 72 -3.47 -2.40 0.85
C LEU A 72 -4.83 -2.99 1.25
N ALA A 73 -5.36 -2.59 2.41
CA ALA A 73 -6.66 -3.04 2.87
C ALA A 73 -7.79 -2.55 1.95
N GLU A 74 -7.77 -1.27 1.55
CA GLU A 74 -8.72 -0.71 0.59
C GLU A 74 -8.66 -1.41 -0.76
N LEU A 75 -7.47 -1.71 -1.26
CA LEU A 75 -7.28 -2.45 -2.50
C LEU A 75 -7.89 -3.86 -2.41
N ALA A 76 -7.69 -4.58 -1.31
CA ALA A 76 -8.27 -5.91 -1.15
C ALA A 76 -9.80 -5.88 -1.06
N MET A 77 -10.36 -4.87 -0.39
CA MET A 77 -11.81 -4.64 -0.39
C MET A 77 -12.33 -4.35 -1.80
N ALA A 78 -11.66 -3.49 -2.57
CA ALA A 78 -12.03 -3.17 -3.95
C ALA A 78 -11.96 -4.39 -4.88
N ARG A 79 -11.06 -5.33 -4.60
CA ARG A 79 -10.94 -6.62 -5.30
C ARG A 79 -11.95 -7.68 -4.84
N GLY A 80 -12.81 -7.35 -3.86
CA GLY A 80 -13.93 -8.17 -3.46
C GLY A 80 -13.57 -9.32 -2.53
N THR A 81 -12.53 -9.16 -1.69
CA THR A 81 -12.27 -10.13 -0.62
C THR A 81 -13.48 -10.26 0.31
N LYS A 82 -13.71 -11.48 0.80
CA LYS A 82 -14.83 -11.82 1.70
C LYS A 82 -14.35 -12.20 3.10
N ASP A 83 -13.04 -12.21 3.33
CA ASP A 83 -12.44 -12.55 4.60
C ASP A 83 -12.04 -11.30 5.39
N ASN A 84 -11.66 -11.49 6.65
CA ASN A 84 -11.10 -10.44 7.48
C ASN A 84 -9.73 -10.00 6.94
N ILE A 85 -9.56 -8.69 6.85
CA ILE A 85 -8.32 -8.07 6.38
C ILE A 85 -7.58 -7.50 7.59
N SER A 86 -6.39 -8.01 7.84
CA SER A 86 -5.44 -7.42 8.78
C SER A 86 -4.11 -7.22 8.05
N VAL A 87 -3.51 -6.04 8.15
CA VAL A 87 -2.26 -5.68 7.46
C VAL A 87 -1.36 -4.91 8.42
N ILE A 88 -0.10 -5.33 8.51
CA ILE A 88 0.97 -4.65 9.24
C ILE A 88 2.12 -4.41 8.25
N VAL A 89 2.55 -3.17 8.13
CA VAL A 89 3.74 -2.79 7.36
C VAL A 89 4.82 -2.29 8.33
N VAL A 90 5.95 -2.97 8.36
CA VAL A 90 7.10 -2.66 9.20
C VAL A 90 8.13 -1.92 8.36
N ASP A 91 8.57 -0.74 8.81
CA ASP A 91 9.68 -0.01 8.19
C ASP A 91 11.01 -0.66 8.61
N LEU A 92 11.83 -1.08 7.65
CA LEU A 92 13.13 -1.70 7.91
C LEU A 92 14.31 -0.77 7.59
N ARG A 93 14.03 0.46 7.16
CA ARG A 93 15.09 1.44 6.91
C ARG A 93 15.77 1.75 8.23
N LYS A 94 17.09 1.57 8.27
CA LYS A 94 17.90 1.88 9.46
C LYS A 94 17.57 3.29 9.94
N LEU A 95 17.24 3.41 11.22
CA LEU A 95 17.34 4.68 11.93
C LEU A 95 18.80 5.12 11.81
N SER A 96 19.07 6.15 11.00
CA SER A 96 20.41 6.76 10.96
C SER A 96 20.71 7.22 12.39
N THR A 97 21.58 6.48 13.07
CA THR A 97 22.11 6.84 14.39
C THR A 97 23.30 7.78 14.19
#